data_AF-A0A531LK28-F1
#
_entry.id   AF-A0A531LK28-F1
#
_cell.length_a   1.000
_cell.length_b   1.000
_cell.length_c   1.000
_cell.angle_alpha   90.00
_cell.angle_beta   90.00
_cell.angle_gamma   90.00
#
_symmetry.space_group_name_H-M   'P 1'
#
loop_
_entity.id
_entity.type
_entity.pdbx_description
1 polymer ?
#
loop_
_entity_poly.entity_id
_entity_poly.type
_entity_poly.pdbx_seq_one_letter_code
_entity_poly.pdbx_strand_id
1 'polypeptide(L)'
;LLWRAIMALTIGYSAFISEVFRAGIQSVEKGQIEAAKALGLTRAQRFRLIVFPQAIRTILPPLGNDFVAMVKDSSLVSVLG
;
A
#
# COMPACT_ATOMS: atom_id res chain seq x y z
N LEU A 1 -9.27 -9.03 -26.60
CA LEU A 1 -9.83 -7.84 -25.91
C LEU A 1 -9.51 -7.85 -24.41
N LEU A 2 -9.82 -8.95 -23.70
CA LEU A 2 -9.66 -9.07 -22.24
C LEU A 2 -8.26 -8.72 -21.71
N TRP A 3 -7.20 -9.23 -22.35
CA TRP A 3 -5.81 -8.98 -21.93
C TRP A 3 -5.39 -7.50 -22.00
N ARG A 4 -5.91 -6.75 -22.96
CA ARG A 4 -5.65 -5.30 -23.10
C ARG A 4 -6.29 -4.50 -21.97
N ALA A 5 -7.52 -4.85 -21.60
CA ALA A 5 -8.23 -4.24 -20.48
C ALA A 5 -7.52 -4.52 -19.15
N ILE A 6 -7.07 -5.77 -18.94
CA ILE A 6 -6.29 -6.14 -17.76
C ILE A 6 -4.99 -5.32 -17.69
N MET A 7 -4.23 -5.20 -18.78
CA MET A 7 -3.00 -4.42 -18.75
C MET A 7 -3.26 -2.92 -18.50
N ALA A 8 -4.29 -2.34 -19.11
CA ALA A 8 -4.65 -0.93 -18.88
C ALA A 8 -5.04 -0.68 -17.41
N LEU A 9 -5.84 -1.57 -16.82
CA LEU A 9 -6.23 -1.49 -15.42
C LEU A 9 -5.03 -1.71 -14.48
N THR A 10 -4.19 -2.71 -14.75
CA THR A 10 -3.00 -2.99 -13.94
C THR A 10 -2.06 -1.79 -13.92
N ILE A 11 -1.82 -1.14 -15.06
CA ILE A 11 -0.96 0.06 -15.12
C ILE A 11 -1.59 1.19 -14.30
N GLY A 12 -2.89 1.46 -14.49
CA GLY A 12 -3.61 2.51 -13.76
C GLY A 12 -3.58 2.30 -12.24
N TYR A 13 -3.92 1.10 -11.78
CA TYR A 13 -3.93 0.75 -10.36
C TYR A 13 -2.52 0.63 -9.76
N SER A 14 -1.51 0.21 -10.54
CA SER A 14 -0.14 0.09 -10.04
C SER A 14 0.47 1.42 -9.62
N ALA A 15 0.13 2.52 -10.31
CA ALA A 15 0.55 3.86 -9.94
C ALA A 15 -0.07 4.28 -8.60
N PHE A 16 -1.37 4.05 -8.43
CA PHE A 16 -2.07 4.34 -7.18
C PHE A 16 -1.52 3.52 -6.01
N ILE A 17 -1.40 2.20 -6.18
CA ILE A 17 -0.86 1.31 -5.16
C ILE A 17 0.57 1.73 -4.79
N SER A 18 1.41 2.06 -5.78
CA SER A 18 2.78 2.53 -5.53
C SER A 18 2.81 3.79 -4.68
N GLU A 19 1.90 4.73 -4.92
CA GLU A 19 1.78 5.96 -4.12
C GLU A 19 1.31 5.68 -2.69
N VAL A 20 0.35 4.76 -2.50
CA VAL A 20 -0.08 4.32 -1.17
C VAL A 20 1.06 3.69 -0.38
N PHE A 21 1.84 2.80 -1.01
CA PHE A 21 3.02 2.19 -0.37
C PHE A 21 4.08 3.24 -0.02
N ARG A 22 4.34 4.18 -0.92
CA ARG A 22 5.28 5.29 -0.71
C ARG A 22 4.85 6.18 0.45
N ALA A 23 3.58 6.60 0.47
CA ALA A 23 2.99 7.40 1.54
C ALA A 23 3.01 6.66 2.88
N GLY A 24 2.71 5.36 2.87
CA GLY A 24 2.78 4.50 4.04
C GLY A 24 4.17 4.43 4.66
N ILE A 25 5.20 4.23 3.85
CA ILE A 25 6.59 4.21 4.32
C ILE A 25 7.03 5.59 4.83
N GLN A 26 6.63 6.67 4.15
CA GLN A 26 6.96 8.04 4.56
C GLN A 26 6.18 8.52 5.79
N SER A 27 5.06 7.89 6.13
CA SER A 27 4.28 8.23 7.33
C SER A 27 5.00 7.89 8.63
N VAL A 28 6.04 7.04 8.57
CA VAL A 28 6.84 6.68 9.75
C VAL A 28 7.73 7.85 10.14
N GLU A 29 7.61 8.26 11.40
CA GLU A 29 8.35 9.39 11.94
C GLU A 29 9.88 9.17 11.85
N LYS A 30 10.60 10.18 11.34
CA LYS A 30 12.06 10.14 11.24
C LYS A 30 12.73 9.92 12.60
N GLY A 31 12.13 10.42 13.69
CA GLY A 31 12.62 10.24 15.07
C GLY A 31 12.80 8.77 15.44
N GLN A 32 11.88 7.89 15.03
CA GLN A 32 12.01 6.45 15.30
C GLN A 32 13.15 5.81 14.50
N ILE A 33 13.39 6.27 13.27
CA ILE A 33 14.49 5.77 12.43
C ILE A 33 15.85 6.17 13.01
N GLU A 34 15.95 7.38 13.55
CA GLU A 34 17.16 7.88 14.23
C GLU A 34 17.36 7.23 15.61
N ALA A 35 16.30 7.05 16.40
CA ALA A 35 16.36 6.30 17.67
C ALA A 35 16.84 4.86 17.45
N ALA A 36 16.29 4.19 16.43
CA ALA A 36 16.71 2.85 16.06
C ALA A 36 18.18 2.77 15.60
N LYS A 37 18.65 3.83 14.93
CA LYS A 37 20.05 3.97 14.53
C LYS A 37 20.96 4.17 15.74
N ALA A 38 20.54 4.98 16.71
CA ALA A 38 21.25 5.18 17.98
C ALA A 38 21.33 3.89 18.82
N LEU A 39 20.32 3.03 18.74
CA LEU A 39 20.31 1.69 19.34
C LEU A 39 21.16 0.65 18.58
N GLY A 40 21.86 1.04 17.51
CA GLY A 40 22.75 0.16 16.75
C GLY A 40 22.04 -0.77 15.77
N LEU A 41 20.74 -0.55 15.46
CA LEU A 41 20.02 -1.40 14.52
C LEU A 41 20.49 -1.17 13.07
N THR A 42 20.81 -2.28 12.39
CA THR A 42 21.14 -2.27 10.96
C THR A 42 19.95 -1.78 10.12
N ARG A 43 20.22 -1.34 8.88
CA ARG A 43 19.16 -0.85 7.98
C ARG A 43 18.05 -1.88 7.77
N ALA A 44 18.40 -3.16 7.65
CA ALA A 44 17.44 -4.25 7.50
C ALA A 44 16.58 -4.46 8.77
N GLN A 45 17.20 -4.42 9.96
CA GLN A 45 16.48 -4.51 11.23
C GLN A 45 15.53 -3.31 11.43
N ARG A 46 16.00 -2.08 11.17
CA ARG A 46 15.18 -0.87 11.26
C ARG A 46 13.96 -0.96 10.34
N PHE A 47 14.17 -1.41 9.10
CA PHE A 47 13.06 -1.58 8.17
C PHE A 47 12.08 -2.65 8.66
N ARG A 48 12.57 -3.85 8.98
CA ARG A 48 11.72 -5.00 9.34
C ARG A 48 10.98 -4.82 10.67
N LEU A 49 11.62 -4.21 11.67
CA LEU A 49 11.08 -4.13 13.03
C LEU A 49 10.31 -2.84 13.31
N ILE A 50 10.60 -1.75 12.58
CA ILE A 50 10.05 -0.43 12.89
C ILE A 50 9.26 0.11 11.70
N VAL A 51 9.92 0.31 10.55
CA VAL A 51 9.28 0.99 9.41
C VAL A 51 8.16 0.16 8.81
N PHE A 52 8.42 -1.11 8.51
CA PHE A 52 7.48 -2.01 7.84
C PHE A 52 6.18 -2.24 8.63
N PRO A 53 6.20 -2.67 9.91
CA PRO A 53 4.97 -2.91 10.67
C PRO A 53 4.14 -1.64 10.89
N GLN A 54 4.78 -0.46 10.97
CA GLN A 54 4.07 0.81 11.10
C GLN A 54 3.49 1.29 9.77
N ALA A 55 4.28 1.21 8.69
CA ALA A 55 3.82 1.52 7.35
C ALA A 55 2.59 0.68 6.95
N ILE A 56 2.57 -0.62 7.29
CA ILE A 56 1.42 -1.50 7.03
C ILE A 56 0.13 -0.98 7.67
N ARG A 57 0.20 -0.47 8.92
CA ARG A 57 -0.99 0.07 9.60
C ARG A 57 -1.55 1.29 8.88
N THR A 58 -0.71 2.06 8.20
CA THR A 58 -1.12 3.21 7.38
C THR A 58 -1.60 2.79 5.98
N ILE A 59 -1.02 1.74 5.40
CA ILE A 59 -1.31 1.25 4.04
C ILE A 59 -2.60 0.43 3.98
N LEU A 60 -2.90 -0.37 5.01
CA LEU A 60 -4.05 -1.28 5.02
C LEU A 60 -5.41 -0.57 4.92
N PRO A 61 -5.69 0.54 5.64
CA PRO A 61 -6.98 1.22 5.54
C PRO A 61 -7.36 1.70 4.12
N PRO A 62 -6.51 2.43 3.37
CA PRO A 62 -6.84 2.84 2.00
C PRO A 62 -6.95 1.65 1.04
N LEU A 63 -6.08 0.63 1.17
CA LEU A 63 -6.21 -0.58 0.35
C LEU A 63 -7.52 -1.33 0.63
N GLY A 64 -7.95 -1.39 1.89
CA GLY A 64 -9.22 -2.00 2.27
C GLY A 64 -10.42 -1.24 1.72
N ASN A 65 -10.37 0.10 1.73
CA ASN A 65 -11.42 0.93 1.13
C ASN A 65 -11.56 0.68 -0.38
N ASP A 66 -10.44 0.69 -1.10
CA ASP A 66 -10.42 0.41 -2.54
C ASP A 66 -10.86 -1.02 -2.87
N PHE A 67 -10.51 -1.99 -2.03
CA PHE A 67 -10.98 -3.36 -2.17
C PHE A 67 -12.51 -3.44 -2.03
N VAL A 68 -13.08 -2.78 -1.03
CA VAL A 68 -14.54 -2.74 -0.83
C VAL A 68 -15.23 -2.00 -1.99
N ALA A 69 -14.65 -0.91 -2.49
CA ALA A 69 -15.16 -0.19 -3.66
C ALA A 69 -15.16 -1.09 -4.91
N MET A 70 -14.05 -1.78 -5.21
CA MET A 70 -13.98 -2.74 -6.31
C MET A 70 -15.00 -3.87 -6.17
N VAL A 71 -15.22 -4.39 -4.95
CA VAL A 71 -16.24 -5.42 -4.72
C VAL A 71 -17.65 -4.86 -4.99
N LYS A 72 -17.95 -3.63 -4.58
CA LYS A 72 -19.22 -2.96 -4.90
C LYS A 72 -19.41 -2.72 -6.40
N ASP A 73 -18.38 -2.23 -7.08
CA ASP A 73 -18.44 -1.98 -8.52
C ASP A 73 -18.57 -3.29 -9.31
N SER A 74 -17.86 -4.35 -8.90
CA SER A 74 -17.97 -5.67 -9.53
C SER A 74 -19.34 -6.32 -9.33
N SER A 75 -19.98 -6.10 -8.18
CA SER A 75 -21.34 -6.61 -7.92
C SER A 75 -22.39 -5.81 -8.69
N LEU A 76 -22.24 -4.50 -8.85
CA LEU A 76 -23.09 -3.69 -9.74
C LEU A 76 -22.95 -4.12 -11.20
N VAL A 77 -21.72 -4.33 -11.70
CA VAL A 77 -21.47 -4.82 -13.06
C VAL A 77 -21.99 -6.25 -13.24
N SER A 78 -21.88 -7.11 -12.22
CA SER A 78 -22.44 -8.47 -12.25
C SER A 78 -23.97 -8.51 -12.23
N VAL A 79 -24.63 -7.50 -11.68
CA VAL A 79 -26.10 -7.39 -11.65
C VAL A 79 -26.63 -6.69 -12.91
N LEU A 80 -25.87 -5.77 -13.50
CA LEU A 80 -26.24 -5.06 -14.74
C LEU A 80 -25.99 -5.90 -16.00
N GLY A 81 -24.94 -6.73 -16.04
CA GLY A 81 -24.55 -7.46 -17.25
C GLY A 81 -23.86 -6.57 -18.27
#